data_AF-A0AAV5WQY6-F1
#
_entry.id   AF-A0AAV5WQY6-F1
#
_cell.length_a   1.000
_cell.length_b   1.000
_cell.length_c   1.000
_cell.angle_alpha   90.00
_cell.angle_beta   90.00
_cell.angle_gamma   90.00
#
_symmetry.space_group_name_H-M   'P 1'
#
loop_
_entity.id
_entity.type
_entity.pdbx_description
1 polymer ?
#
loop_
_entity_poly.entity_id
_entity_poly.type
_entity_poly.pdbx_seq_one_letter_code
_entity_poly.pdbx_strand_id
1 'polypeptide(L)'
;MATTIPGSLVNKAKKHFMGMPAPQGYVPGVGRGATGFTTRSDIGPAKEASDVPETGSGPPAKKARDDDEKEEELNENDYDEFAGYSGSLFSKDPYDEEDEEADKIYNTVDDRIDERRKDHREKKYKEAIEKYRKERPKIQQEFSDLKRQLSNVSEDEWAAIPEVGDARNKAKRNARTEKFTPMTDSMLAMATSYGDTGSSIDGRVQSGMMSTIGGMQSTMGGMMSTLGTVGAGWQSGIKSGAASSDLDLIKIGQARNKIMDIKLNQVSDSVTGQTVVDPKGYLTDLQSMIPTYGGDISDIKKARMLLKSVRETNPKHPPAWVASARLEEVVGKLQVARNLIMEGCDHNKKSEDIWLEAVRLHPPETSKSIVAAAVRSLPHSVRIW
;
A
#
# COMPACT_ATOMS: atom_id res chain seq x y z
N MET A 1 -32.48 11.03 36.50
CA MET A 1 -33.82 10.53 36.13
C MET A 1 -33.75 10.00 34.71
N ALA A 2 -33.67 8.68 34.54
CA ALA A 2 -33.81 8.02 33.25
C ALA A 2 -34.91 6.97 33.42
N THR A 3 -36.06 7.25 32.83
CA THR A 3 -37.27 6.45 32.91
C THR A 3 -37.05 5.16 32.13
N THR A 4 -36.93 4.04 32.83
CA THR A 4 -36.89 2.69 32.25
C THR A 4 -38.32 2.29 31.84
N ILE A 5 -38.57 2.21 30.53
CA ILE A 5 -39.80 1.61 29.99
C ILE A 5 -39.66 0.08 30.09
N PRO A 6 -40.57 -0.63 30.77
CA PRO A 6 -40.47 -2.08 30.94
C PRO A 6 -40.93 -2.77 29.65
N GLY A 7 -40.04 -3.50 28.98
CA GLY A 7 -40.43 -4.35 27.86
C GLY A 7 -39.34 -4.76 26.85
N SER A 8 -38.14 -4.18 26.87
CA SER A 8 -37.13 -4.54 25.85
C SER A 8 -36.23 -5.71 26.28
N LEU A 9 -36.78 -6.93 26.31
CA LEU A 9 -35.99 -8.17 26.27
C LEU A 9 -35.68 -8.58 24.81
N VAL A 10 -35.38 -7.61 23.93
CA VAL A 10 -35.04 -7.90 22.53
C VAL A 10 -33.52 -7.93 22.39
N ASN A 11 -33.02 -9.15 22.22
CA ASN A 11 -31.63 -9.46 21.93
C ASN A 11 -31.20 -8.72 20.65
N LYS A 12 -30.27 -7.75 20.74
CA LYS A 12 -29.84 -6.87 19.63
C LYS A 12 -29.36 -7.60 18.35
N ALA A 13 -29.07 -8.89 18.44
CA ALA A 13 -28.63 -9.72 17.32
C ALA A 13 -29.76 -10.28 16.43
N LYS A 14 -31.01 -10.33 16.91
CA LYS A 14 -32.15 -10.81 16.11
C LYS A 14 -33.06 -9.64 15.73
N LYS A 15 -33.08 -9.31 14.44
CA LYS A 15 -34.07 -8.39 13.89
C LYS A 15 -35.45 -9.02 14.04
N HIS A 16 -36.31 -8.39 14.85
CA HIS A 16 -37.63 -8.91 15.28
C HIS A 16 -38.58 -9.26 14.13
N PHE A 17 -38.35 -8.73 12.93
CA PHE A 17 -39.20 -8.97 11.75
C PHE A 17 -38.77 -10.18 10.89
N MET A 18 -37.56 -10.71 11.07
CA MET A 18 -37.05 -11.81 10.24
C MET A 18 -37.62 -13.13 10.74
N GLY A 19 -38.54 -13.75 9.98
CA GLY A 19 -39.22 -15.00 10.34
C GLY A 19 -40.64 -14.84 10.91
N MET A 20 -41.16 -13.61 11.01
CA MET A 20 -42.59 -13.38 11.26
C MET A 20 -43.35 -13.42 9.92
N PRO A 21 -44.54 -14.05 9.86
CA PRO A 21 -45.41 -13.92 8.68
C PRO A 21 -45.79 -12.45 8.47
N ALA A 22 -46.02 -12.06 7.22
CA ALA A 22 -46.44 -10.71 6.90
C ALA A 22 -47.73 -10.35 7.68
N PRO A 23 -47.83 -9.15 8.29
CA PRO A 23 -49.05 -8.72 8.95
C PRO A 23 -50.25 -8.76 8.00
N GLN A 24 -51.41 -9.19 8.51
CA GLN A 24 -52.64 -9.24 7.71
C GLN A 24 -52.98 -7.84 7.18
N GLY A 25 -53.19 -7.71 5.88
CA GLY A 25 -53.50 -6.45 5.20
C GLY A 25 -52.28 -5.62 4.76
N TYR A 26 -51.05 -6.07 5.00
CA TYR A 26 -49.87 -5.37 4.51
C TYR A 26 -49.74 -5.48 2.98
N VAL A 27 -49.74 -4.33 2.31
CA VAL A 27 -49.44 -4.21 0.87
C VAL A 27 -47.98 -3.76 0.71
N PRO A 28 -47.08 -4.58 0.14
CA PRO A 28 -45.69 -4.19 -0.10
C PRO A 28 -45.63 -2.97 -1.04
N GLY A 29 -44.71 -2.04 -0.77
CA GLY A 29 -44.60 -0.76 -1.50
C GLY A 29 -45.50 0.34 -0.92
N VAL A 30 -46.81 0.10 -0.85
CA VAL A 30 -47.79 1.07 -0.34
C VAL A 30 -47.67 1.25 1.18
N GLY A 31 -47.53 0.16 1.95
CA GLY A 31 -47.35 0.22 3.41
C GLY A 31 -46.03 0.86 3.88
N ARG A 32 -45.09 1.07 2.95
CA ARG A 32 -43.83 1.82 3.18
C ARG A 32 -43.97 3.31 2.83
N GLY A 33 -45.07 3.72 2.18
CA GLY A 33 -45.22 5.04 1.56
C GLY A 33 -44.33 5.24 0.33
N ALA A 34 -43.92 4.15 -0.34
CA ALA A 34 -43.11 4.24 -1.55
C ALA A 34 -44.04 4.48 -2.76
N THR A 35 -43.91 5.65 -3.37
CA THR A 35 -44.52 5.97 -4.66
C THR A 35 -43.46 5.82 -5.76
N GLY A 36 -43.80 5.22 -6.90
CA GLY A 36 -42.91 5.18 -8.07
C GLY A 36 -42.56 6.60 -8.53
N PHE A 37 -41.35 6.82 -9.02
CA PHE A 37 -40.97 8.10 -9.61
C PHE A 37 -41.70 8.26 -10.94
N THR A 38 -42.66 9.19 -11.00
CA THR A 38 -43.36 9.52 -12.24
C THR A 38 -42.37 10.14 -13.23
N THR A 39 -42.03 9.42 -14.29
CA THR A 39 -41.24 9.96 -15.41
C THR A 39 -42.17 10.60 -16.45
N ARG A 40 -41.63 11.41 -17.36
CA ARG A 40 -42.41 12.15 -18.38
C ARG A 40 -43.23 11.23 -19.31
N SER A 41 -42.90 9.95 -19.37
CA SER A 41 -43.63 8.93 -20.13
C SER A 41 -44.88 8.39 -19.40
N ASP A 42 -44.99 8.62 -18.08
CA ASP A 42 -46.03 8.07 -17.20
C ASP A 42 -47.24 9.04 -17.04
N ILE A 43 -47.09 10.29 -17.50
CA ILE A 43 -48.17 11.28 -17.54
C ILE A 43 -48.92 11.08 -18.87
N GLY A 44 -49.61 9.94 -18.97
CA GLY A 44 -50.67 9.70 -19.95
C GLY A 44 -52.00 10.34 -19.50
N PRO A 45 -53.01 10.45 -20.38
CA PRO A 45 -54.22 11.19 -20.07
C PRO A 45 -55.04 10.53 -18.94
N ALA A 46 -55.09 11.24 -17.81
CA ALA A 46 -56.03 11.12 -16.70
C ALA A 46 -56.03 9.81 -15.87
N LYS A 47 -55.23 9.79 -14.79
CA LYS A 47 -55.69 9.24 -13.51
C LYS A 47 -55.93 10.41 -12.55
N GLU A 48 -57.19 10.61 -12.16
CA GLU A 48 -57.58 11.56 -11.11
C GLU A 48 -56.95 11.15 -9.77
N ALA A 49 -56.39 12.13 -9.05
CA ALA A 49 -55.68 11.94 -7.78
C ALA A 49 -56.61 11.77 -6.56
N SER A 50 -57.79 11.15 -6.75
CA SER A 50 -58.80 10.93 -5.70
C SER A 50 -58.88 9.50 -5.15
N ASP A 51 -58.13 8.54 -5.69
CA ASP A 51 -58.10 7.15 -5.20
C ASP A 51 -57.06 6.92 -4.09
N VAL A 52 -57.11 7.74 -3.04
CA VAL A 52 -56.48 7.42 -1.76
C VAL A 52 -57.55 6.75 -0.89
N PRO A 53 -57.50 5.44 -0.60
CA PRO A 53 -58.51 4.82 0.26
C PRO A 53 -58.33 5.33 1.69
N GLU A 54 -59.25 6.23 2.06
CA GLU A 54 -59.50 6.66 3.43
C GLU A 54 -59.88 5.46 4.29
N THR A 55 -59.31 5.42 5.49
CA THR A 55 -59.42 4.36 6.48
C THR A 55 -60.88 4.00 6.78
N GLY A 56 -61.34 2.82 6.34
CA GLY A 56 -62.68 2.31 6.60
C GLY A 56 -62.67 0.79 6.77
N SER A 57 -63.09 0.34 7.94
CA SER A 57 -63.20 -1.05 8.37
C SER A 57 -64.17 -1.88 7.52
N GLY A 58 -63.67 -2.91 6.84
CA GLY A 58 -64.44 -3.99 6.24
C GLY A 58 -63.50 -4.97 5.54
N PRO A 59 -63.70 -6.30 5.63
CA PRO A 59 -62.88 -7.23 4.87
C PRO A 59 -63.16 -7.01 3.39
N PRO A 60 -62.14 -6.70 2.56
CA PRO A 60 -62.37 -6.55 1.13
C PRO A 60 -62.87 -7.89 0.59
N ALA A 61 -63.91 -7.84 -0.24
CA ALA A 61 -64.37 -8.99 -0.98
C ALA A 61 -63.16 -9.65 -1.65
N LYS A 62 -63.06 -10.99 -1.54
CA LYS A 62 -62.13 -11.79 -2.32
C LYS A 62 -62.49 -11.60 -3.80
N LYS A 63 -61.99 -10.54 -4.42
CA LYS A 63 -61.59 -10.66 -5.82
C LYS A 63 -60.51 -11.73 -5.79
N ALA A 64 -60.71 -12.78 -6.57
CA ALA A 64 -59.60 -13.63 -6.94
C ALA A 64 -58.46 -12.68 -7.34
N ARG A 65 -57.27 -12.91 -6.80
CA ARG A 65 -56.08 -12.52 -7.54
C ARG A 65 -56.24 -13.23 -8.88
N ASP A 66 -56.72 -12.51 -9.88
CA ASP A 66 -56.17 -12.74 -11.21
C ASP A 66 -54.70 -12.33 -11.03
N ASP A 67 -53.88 -13.32 -10.70
CA ASP A 67 -52.42 -13.27 -10.60
C ASP A 67 -51.79 -13.12 -12.01
N ASP A 68 -52.54 -12.59 -12.98
CA ASP A 68 -52.23 -12.68 -14.42
C ASP A 68 -51.89 -11.34 -15.09
N GLU A 69 -51.92 -10.23 -14.36
CA GLU A 69 -51.11 -9.06 -14.70
C GLU A 69 -49.69 -9.28 -14.15
N LYS A 70 -49.00 -10.32 -14.65
CA LYS A 70 -47.54 -10.35 -14.63
C LYS A 70 -47.09 -9.08 -15.34
N GLU A 71 -46.67 -8.08 -14.56
CA GLU A 71 -45.91 -6.93 -15.05
C GLU A 71 -44.90 -7.49 -16.05
N GLU A 72 -45.00 -7.06 -17.30
CA GLU A 72 -44.07 -7.51 -18.34
C GLU A 72 -42.67 -7.39 -17.79
N GLU A 73 -41.92 -8.50 -17.73
CA GLU A 73 -40.55 -8.53 -17.22
C GLU A 73 -39.67 -7.83 -18.26
N LEU A 74 -39.77 -6.50 -18.33
CA LEU A 74 -39.05 -5.62 -19.23
C LEU A 74 -37.61 -5.40 -18.74
N ASN A 75 -36.97 -6.48 -18.29
CA ASN A 75 -35.60 -6.47 -17.84
C ASN A 75 -34.68 -6.66 -19.06
N GLU A 76 -33.56 -5.95 -19.08
CA GLU A 76 -32.56 -6.06 -20.15
C GLU A 76 -31.98 -7.48 -20.26
N ASN A 77 -32.02 -8.28 -19.18
CA ASN A 77 -31.58 -9.68 -19.21
C ASN A 77 -32.51 -10.59 -20.02
N ASP A 78 -33.79 -10.22 -20.13
CA ASP A 78 -34.81 -10.99 -20.82
C ASP A 78 -35.03 -10.49 -22.25
N TYR A 79 -34.38 -9.37 -22.63
CA TYR A 79 -34.38 -8.79 -23.96
C TYR A 79 -33.19 -9.31 -24.79
N ASP A 80 -33.48 -9.91 -25.94
CA ASP A 80 -32.52 -10.24 -26.99
C ASP A 80 -32.69 -9.30 -28.19
N GLU A 81 -31.59 -8.90 -28.84
CA GLU A 81 -31.63 -7.97 -29.98
C GLU A 81 -32.33 -8.59 -31.20
N PHE A 82 -32.24 -9.91 -31.35
CA PHE A 82 -32.87 -10.63 -32.47
C PHE A 82 -34.30 -11.04 -32.17
N ALA A 83 -34.55 -11.68 -31.02
CA ALA A 83 -35.86 -12.22 -30.68
C ALA A 83 -36.76 -11.26 -29.87
N GLY A 84 -36.24 -10.12 -29.41
CA GLY A 84 -36.97 -9.22 -28.50
C GLY A 84 -37.06 -9.79 -27.09
N TYR A 85 -38.13 -9.48 -26.36
CA TYR A 85 -38.36 -10.04 -25.03
C TYR A 85 -38.70 -11.55 -25.11
N SER A 86 -38.04 -12.34 -24.28
CA SER A 86 -38.10 -13.82 -24.28
C SER A 86 -39.44 -14.44 -23.82
N GLY A 87 -40.45 -13.63 -23.52
CA GLY A 87 -41.77 -14.07 -23.08
C GLY A 87 -42.77 -14.30 -24.23
N SER A 88 -43.56 -15.37 -24.15
CA SER A 88 -44.66 -15.62 -25.11
C SER A 88 -45.91 -14.81 -24.77
N LEU A 89 -46.30 -13.91 -25.68
CA LEU A 89 -47.45 -13.00 -25.52
C LEU A 89 -48.81 -13.70 -25.57
N PHE A 90 -48.92 -14.80 -26.29
CA PHE A 90 -50.19 -15.49 -26.59
C PHE A 90 -50.56 -16.57 -25.56
N SER A 91 -49.76 -16.73 -24.50
CA SER A 91 -50.01 -17.73 -23.45
C SER A 91 -51.16 -17.39 -22.49
N LYS A 92 -51.75 -16.19 -22.61
CA LYS A 92 -52.83 -15.69 -21.73
C LYS A 92 -54.22 -15.79 -22.34
N ASP A 93 -54.33 -15.99 -23.65
CA ASP A 93 -55.63 -16.07 -24.32
C ASP A 93 -56.29 -17.44 -24.04
N PRO A 94 -57.64 -17.51 -23.98
CA PRO A 94 -58.34 -18.79 -23.82
C PRO A 94 -57.90 -19.78 -24.90
N TYR A 95 -57.46 -20.95 -24.47
CA TYR A 95 -56.94 -22.00 -25.35
C TYR A 95 -57.98 -23.12 -25.45
N ASP A 96 -58.62 -23.22 -26.61
CA ASP A 96 -59.70 -24.16 -26.87
C ASP A 96 -59.16 -25.48 -27.47
N GLU A 97 -60.01 -26.50 -27.54
CA GLU A 97 -59.62 -27.81 -28.11
C GLU A 97 -59.20 -27.70 -29.59
N GLU A 98 -59.79 -26.75 -30.33
CA GLU A 98 -59.42 -26.44 -31.71
C GLU A 98 -57.99 -25.86 -31.81
N ASP A 99 -57.55 -25.06 -30.83
CA ASP A 99 -56.19 -24.51 -30.76
C ASP A 99 -55.17 -25.62 -30.46
N GLU A 100 -55.52 -26.58 -29.59
CA GLU A 100 -54.67 -27.74 -29.30
C GLU A 100 -54.49 -28.65 -30.52
N GLU A 101 -55.56 -28.85 -31.29
CA GLU A 101 -55.49 -29.59 -32.55
C GLU A 101 -54.67 -28.84 -33.59
N ALA A 102 -54.84 -27.52 -33.69
CA ALA A 102 -54.04 -26.68 -34.57
C ALA A 102 -52.55 -26.75 -34.23
N ASP A 103 -52.18 -26.58 -32.96
CA ASP A 103 -50.79 -26.67 -32.50
C ASP A 103 -50.20 -28.05 -32.72
N LYS A 104 -50.98 -29.13 -32.52
CA LYS A 104 -50.52 -30.49 -32.88
C LYS A 104 -50.20 -30.58 -34.37
N ILE A 105 -51.07 -30.06 -35.23
CA ILE A 105 -50.84 -30.06 -36.68
C ILE A 105 -49.60 -29.24 -37.02
N TYR A 106 -49.46 -28.02 -36.50
CA TYR A 106 -48.29 -27.17 -36.75
C TYR A 106 -46.98 -27.78 -36.22
N ASN A 107 -46.98 -28.33 -34.99
CA ASN A 107 -45.83 -29.04 -34.44
C ASN A 107 -45.43 -30.25 -35.30
N THR A 108 -46.41 -31.02 -35.82
CA THR A 108 -46.08 -32.14 -36.73
C THR A 108 -45.49 -31.67 -38.06
N VAL A 109 -45.91 -30.51 -38.56
CA VAL A 109 -45.32 -29.88 -39.76
C VAL A 109 -43.88 -29.46 -39.48
N ASP A 110 -43.62 -28.82 -38.34
CA ASP A 110 -42.28 -28.39 -37.93
C ASP A 110 -41.35 -29.58 -37.68
N ASP A 111 -41.83 -30.62 -36.98
CA ASP A 111 -41.10 -31.87 -36.78
C ASP A 111 -40.72 -32.51 -38.13
N ARG A 112 -41.67 -32.56 -39.08
CA ARG A 112 -41.42 -33.08 -40.44
C ARG A 112 -40.41 -32.23 -41.22
N ILE A 113 -40.44 -30.90 -41.06
CA ILE A 113 -39.46 -30.00 -41.67
C ILE A 113 -38.07 -30.28 -41.09
N ASP A 114 -37.99 -30.53 -39.78
CA ASP A 114 -36.79 -30.79 -39.02
C ASP A 114 -36.18 -32.19 -39.24
N GLU A 115 -36.99 -33.19 -39.55
CA GLU A 115 -36.59 -34.57 -39.85
C GLU A 115 -35.54 -34.67 -40.97
N ARG A 116 -35.58 -33.77 -41.97
CA ARG A 116 -34.69 -33.81 -43.15
C ARG A 116 -33.19 -33.87 -42.81
N ARG A 117 -32.77 -33.34 -41.65
CA ARG A 117 -31.38 -33.39 -41.17
C ARG A 117 -31.29 -33.65 -39.66
N LYS A 118 -32.35 -34.14 -39.03
CA LYS A 118 -32.45 -34.30 -37.58
C LYS A 118 -31.28 -35.09 -37.01
N ASP A 119 -31.07 -36.32 -37.49
CA ASP A 119 -30.00 -37.20 -37.01
C ASP A 119 -28.60 -36.58 -37.11
N HIS A 120 -28.29 -35.92 -38.23
CA HIS A 120 -26.99 -35.28 -38.43
C HIS A 120 -26.84 -34.02 -37.57
N ARG A 121 -27.88 -33.18 -37.48
CA ARG A 121 -27.90 -31.95 -36.66
C ARG A 121 -27.76 -32.30 -35.18
N GLU A 122 -28.55 -33.25 -34.69
CA GLU A 122 -28.52 -33.72 -33.31
C GLU A 122 -27.21 -34.41 -32.96
N LYS A 123 -26.68 -35.27 -33.83
CA LYS A 123 -25.37 -35.90 -33.60
C LYS A 123 -24.26 -34.85 -33.52
N LYS A 124 -24.21 -33.90 -34.47
CA LYS A 124 -23.22 -32.82 -34.47
C LYS A 124 -23.39 -31.90 -33.24
N TYR A 125 -24.63 -31.59 -32.86
CA TYR A 125 -24.93 -30.78 -31.67
C TYR A 125 -24.51 -31.51 -30.39
N LYS A 126 -24.78 -32.81 -30.29
CA LYS A 126 -24.38 -33.66 -29.16
C LYS A 126 -22.87 -33.78 -29.04
N GLU A 127 -22.17 -34.06 -30.15
CA GLU A 127 -20.70 -34.10 -30.18
C GLU A 127 -20.08 -32.73 -29.84
N ALA A 128 -20.66 -31.64 -30.34
CA ALA A 128 -20.22 -30.28 -30.01
C ALA A 128 -20.42 -29.95 -28.54
N ILE A 129 -21.58 -30.28 -27.95
CA ILE A 129 -21.83 -30.10 -26.51
C ILE A 129 -20.88 -30.97 -25.69
N GLU A 130 -20.66 -32.22 -26.07
CA GLU A 130 -19.76 -33.13 -25.35
C GLU A 130 -18.32 -32.61 -25.38
N LYS A 131 -17.85 -32.18 -26.56
CA LYS A 131 -16.53 -31.56 -26.71
C LYS A 131 -16.44 -30.26 -25.91
N TYR A 132 -17.44 -29.39 -25.98
CA TYR A 132 -17.50 -28.15 -25.21
C TYR A 132 -17.47 -28.43 -23.70
N ARG A 133 -18.22 -29.41 -23.20
CA ARG A 133 -18.21 -29.80 -21.78
C ARG A 133 -16.88 -30.43 -21.36
N LYS A 134 -16.16 -31.11 -22.26
CA LYS A 134 -14.81 -31.62 -22.01
C LYS A 134 -13.77 -30.51 -21.96
N GLU A 135 -13.88 -29.50 -22.83
CA GLU A 135 -12.94 -28.37 -22.91
C GLU A 135 -13.21 -27.32 -21.83
N ARG A 136 -14.48 -27.07 -21.52
CA ARG A 136 -14.96 -26.10 -20.54
C ARG A 136 -16.11 -26.70 -19.73
N PRO A 137 -15.80 -27.58 -18.77
CA PRO A 137 -16.82 -28.07 -17.84
C PRO A 137 -17.46 -26.90 -17.09
N LYS A 138 -18.71 -27.06 -16.66
CA LYS A 138 -19.33 -26.06 -15.76
C LYS A 138 -18.60 -26.12 -14.42
N ILE A 139 -18.47 -24.98 -13.73
CA ILE A 139 -17.83 -24.88 -12.42
C ILE A 139 -18.35 -25.95 -11.45
N GLN A 140 -19.68 -26.13 -11.38
CA GLN A 140 -20.29 -27.16 -10.52
C GLN A 140 -19.91 -28.60 -10.90
N GLN A 141 -19.57 -28.87 -12.16
CA GLN A 141 -19.11 -30.18 -12.64
C GLN A 141 -17.65 -30.44 -12.28
N GLU A 142 -16.79 -29.41 -12.32
CA GLU A 142 -15.40 -29.48 -11.86
C GLU A 142 -15.29 -29.85 -10.38
N PHE A 143 -16.24 -29.37 -9.56
CA PHE A 143 -16.30 -29.67 -8.13
C PHE A 143 -17.26 -30.82 -7.78
N SER A 144 -17.78 -31.56 -8.77
CA SER A 144 -18.79 -32.60 -8.51
C SER A 144 -18.22 -33.80 -7.74
N ASP A 145 -16.95 -34.13 -7.95
CA ASP A 145 -16.21 -35.16 -7.23
C ASP A 145 -15.89 -34.73 -5.79
N LEU A 146 -15.43 -33.48 -5.60
CA LEU A 146 -15.19 -32.88 -4.29
C LEU A 146 -16.49 -32.74 -3.49
N LYS A 147 -17.59 -32.34 -4.14
CA LYS A 147 -18.92 -32.30 -3.51
C LYS A 147 -19.41 -33.69 -3.11
N ARG A 148 -19.08 -34.74 -3.87
CA ARG A 148 -19.37 -36.13 -3.46
C ARG A 148 -18.50 -36.57 -2.29
N GLN A 149 -17.21 -36.22 -2.28
CA GLN A 149 -16.31 -36.50 -1.13
C GLN A 149 -16.77 -35.78 0.15
N LEU A 150 -17.38 -34.61 0.01
CA LEU A 150 -17.92 -33.84 1.13
C LEU A 150 -19.05 -34.57 1.88
N SER A 151 -19.70 -35.57 1.27
CA SER A 151 -20.67 -36.42 1.96
C SER A 151 -20.05 -37.34 3.02
N ASN A 152 -18.73 -37.56 2.98
CA ASN A 152 -18.02 -38.36 3.97
C ASN A 152 -17.73 -37.60 5.27
N VAL A 153 -17.91 -36.27 5.28
CA VAL A 153 -17.67 -35.41 6.45
C VAL A 153 -18.86 -35.52 7.40
N SER A 154 -18.59 -35.83 8.66
CA SER A 154 -19.63 -35.99 9.69
C SER A 154 -20.24 -34.65 10.11
N GLU A 155 -21.47 -34.68 10.62
CA GLU A 155 -22.14 -33.47 11.11
C GLU A 155 -21.38 -32.80 12.27
N ASP A 156 -20.69 -33.58 13.10
CA ASP A 156 -19.82 -33.08 14.16
C ASP A 156 -18.63 -32.28 13.61
N GLU A 157 -18.02 -32.76 12.52
CA GLU A 157 -16.95 -32.04 11.80
C GLU A 157 -17.48 -30.76 11.13
N TRP A 158 -18.73 -30.78 10.63
CA TRP A 158 -19.41 -29.59 10.12
C TRP A 158 -19.64 -28.54 11.21
N ALA A 159 -20.04 -28.96 12.41
CA ALA A 159 -20.22 -28.07 13.56
C ALA A 159 -18.88 -27.52 14.09
N ALA A 160 -17.79 -28.25 13.89
CA ALA A 160 -16.45 -27.88 14.33
C ALA A 160 -15.66 -27.03 13.32
N ILE A 161 -16.25 -26.62 12.18
CA ILE A 161 -15.58 -25.74 11.21
C ILE A 161 -15.19 -24.42 11.90
N PRO A 162 -13.89 -24.08 11.99
CA PRO A 162 -13.49 -22.82 12.58
C PRO A 162 -13.98 -21.65 11.73
N GLU A 163 -14.52 -20.63 12.38
CA GLU A 163 -14.77 -19.36 11.70
C GLU A 163 -13.44 -18.75 11.23
N VAL A 164 -13.50 -18.02 10.12
CA VAL A 164 -12.37 -17.20 9.65
C VAL A 164 -12.11 -16.13 10.71
N GLY A 165 -11.25 -16.42 11.68
CA GLY A 165 -10.96 -15.53 12.81
C GLY A 165 -10.32 -14.19 12.37
N ASP A 166 -9.34 -13.73 13.13
CA ASP A 166 -8.72 -12.40 12.91
C ASP A 166 -7.80 -12.31 11.67
N ALA A 167 -7.79 -13.32 10.80
CA ALA A 167 -7.04 -13.31 9.54
C ALA A 167 -7.55 -12.25 8.55
N ARG A 168 -8.83 -11.86 8.63
CA ARG A 168 -9.45 -10.87 7.74
C ARG A 168 -9.76 -9.52 8.41
N ASN A 169 -9.76 -9.45 9.74
CA ASN A 169 -10.13 -8.24 10.48
C ASN A 169 -8.93 -7.30 10.70
N LYS A 170 -8.26 -6.92 9.60
CA LYS A 170 -7.20 -5.88 9.62
C LYS A 170 -7.70 -4.57 10.27
N ALA A 171 -8.99 -4.25 10.10
CA ALA A 171 -9.65 -3.10 10.70
C ALA A 171 -9.80 -3.19 12.23
N LYS A 172 -9.89 -4.38 12.83
CA LYS A 172 -9.93 -4.55 14.29
C LYS A 172 -8.53 -4.65 14.89
N ARG A 173 -7.58 -5.29 14.19
CA ARG A 173 -6.16 -5.36 14.59
C ARG A 173 -5.50 -3.99 14.65
N ASN A 174 -5.81 -3.14 13.67
CA ASN A 174 -5.31 -1.77 13.60
C ASN A 174 -6.45 -0.77 13.86
N ALA A 175 -7.14 -0.90 14.99
CA ALA A 175 -7.90 0.21 15.55
C ALA A 175 -6.93 1.28 16.10
N ARG A 176 -6.04 1.80 15.25
CA ARG A 176 -5.30 3.02 15.54
C ARG A 176 -6.32 4.15 15.48
N THR A 177 -6.96 4.38 16.61
CA THR A 177 -7.54 5.68 16.89
C THR A 177 -6.37 6.66 16.87
N GLU A 178 -6.45 7.67 16.00
CA GLU A 178 -5.49 8.78 15.93
C GLU A 178 -5.49 9.48 17.30
N LYS A 179 -4.69 8.98 18.24
CA LYS A 179 -4.44 9.61 19.53
C LYS A 179 -3.31 10.61 19.32
N PHE A 180 -3.69 11.85 19.04
CA PHE A 180 -2.74 12.96 19.06
C PHE A 180 -2.30 13.19 20.51
N THR A 181 -1.07 12.77 20.81
CA THR A 181 -0.38 13.15 22.04
C THR A 181 0.51 14.35 21.73
N PRO A 182 0.62 15.35 22.63
CA PRO A 182 1.60 16.42 22.46
C PRO A 182 2.99 15.81 22.25
N MET A 183 3.75 16.33 21.29
CA MET A 183 5.13 15.86 21.07
C MET A 183 5.96 16.10 22.33
N THR A 184 6.75 15.11 22.75
CA THR A 184 7.69 15.26 23.87
C THR A 184 8.89 16.10 23.44
N ASP A 185 9.36 17.01 24.29
CA ASP A 185 10.52 17.89 24.00
C ASP A 185 11.80 17.12 23.61
N SER A 186 11.96 15.85 24.02
CA SER A 186 13.06 15.01 23.55
C SER A 186 13.06 14.73 22.05
N MET A 187 11.90 14.71 21.36
CA MET A 187 11.86 14.58 19.90
C MET A 187 12.26 15.88 19.19
N LEU A 188 11.99 17.04 19.78
CA LEU A 188 12.50 18.32 19.27
C LEU A 188 14.02 18.43 19.48
N ALA A 189 14.54 17.92 20.60
CA ALA A 189 15.98 17.78 20.84
C ALA A 189 16.64 16.79 19.86
N MET A 190 15.95 15.69 19.53
CA MET A 190 16.45 14.72 18.55
C MET A 190 16.40 15.27 17.11
N ALA A 191 15.34 15.99 16.73
CA ALA A 191 15.23 16.62 15.41
C ALA A 191 16.25 17.75 15.21
N THR A 192 16.58 18.49 16.28
CA THR A 192 17.69 19.47 16.25
C THR A 192 19.06 18.80 16.15
N SER A 193 19.23 17.56 16.64
CA SER A 193 20.45 16.77 16.42
C SER A 193 20.54 16.10 15.04
N TYR A 194 19.42 15.67 14.45
CA TYR A 194 19.37 15.04 13.11
C TYR A 194 19.35 16.06 11.96
N GLY A 195 18.87 17.28 12.21
CA GLY A 195 18.83 18.36 11.21
C GLY A 195 20.20 18.87 10.75
N ASP A 196 21.30 18.49 11.42
CA ASP A 196 22.67 18.80 11.00
C ASP A 196 23.35 17.62 10.24
N THR A 197 22.63 16.51 9.99
CA THR A 197 23.11 15.40 9.14
C THR A 197 22.25 15.26 7.88
N GLY A 198 22.46 16.12 6.87
CA GLY A 198 21.73 15.94 5.61
C GLY A 198 21.87 17.03 4.54
N SER A 199 23.08 17.31 4.07
CA SER A 199 23.29 17.80 2.69
C SER A 199 24.48 17.05 2.08
N SER A 200 24.40 15.73 2.06
CA SER A 200 25.23 14.88 1.21
C SER A 200 24.34 13.82 0.59
N ILE A 201 24.11 13.98 -0.72
CA ILE A 201 23.57 12.93 -1.59
C ILE A 201 24.56 11.75 -1.54
N ASP A 202 24.13 10.64 -0.97
CA ASP A 202 24.82 9.35 -1.10
C ASP A 202 24.19 8.57 -2.27
N GLY A 203 25.01 8.27 -3.28
CA GLY A 203 24.63 7.56 -4.51
C GLY A 203 24.68 6.04 -4.41
N ARG A 204 24.73 5.45 -3.21
CA ARG A 204 24.84 3.98 -3.05
C ARG A 204 23.70 3.28 -2.32
N VAL A 205 22.65 3.98 -1.88
CA VAL A 205 21.50 3.35 -1.21
C VAL A 205 20.35 3.03 -2.20
N GLN A 206 20.70 2.55 -3.39
CA GLN A 206 19.73 2.02 -4.38
C GLN A 206 19.92 0.52 -4.58
N SER A 207 19.91 -0.25 -3.49
CA SER A 207 19.58 -1.67 -3.55
C SER A 207 19.13 -2.17 -2.17
N GLY A 208 17.85 -2.54 -2.08
CA GLY A 208 17.35 -3.37 -0.99
C GLY A 208 16.58 -2.63 0.10
N MET A 209 15.34 -2.21 -0.18
CA MET A 209 14.23 -2.61 0.70
C MET A 209 12.89 -2.46 -0.02
N MET A 210 12.15 -3.58 -0.03
CA MET A 210 10.80 -3.75 -0.52
C MET A 210 9.82 -2.91 0.32
N SER A 211 9.01 -2.06 -0.32
CA SER A 211 7.73 -1.65 0.26
C SER A 211 6.66 -1.56 -0.82
N THR A 212 5.60 -2.33 -0.58
CA THR A 212 4.38 -2.46 -1.37
C THR A 212 3.40 -1.38 -0.89
N ILE A 213 2.96 -0.48 -1.77
CA ILE A 213 1.64 0.18 -1.66
C ILE A 213 1.26 0.75 -3.03
N GLY A 214 0.04 0.47 -3.47
CA GLY A 214 -0.44 0.73 -4.82
C GLY A 214 -1.52 1.81 -4.95
N GLY A 215 -1.94 2.01 -6.20
CA GLY A 215 -2.99 2.92 -6.70
C GLY A 215 -2.37 4.20 -7.31
N MET A 216 -2.60 4.63 -8.56
CA MET A 216 -3.69 4.40 -9.52
C MET A 216 -3.24 4.88 -10.92
N GLN A 217 -3.79 4.24 -11.98
CA GLN A 217 -3.93 4.61 -13.41
C GLN A 217 -3.16 5.86 -13.92
N SER A 218 -2.42 5.84 -15.04
CA SER A 218 -2.95 5.64 -16.40
C SER A 218 -1.81 5.60 -17.44
N THR A 219 -2.01 4.83 -18.51
CA THR A 219 -1.59 5.08 -19.91
C THR A 219 -0.11 5.38 -20.20
N MET A 220 0.61 4.38 -20.74
CA MET A 220 0.95 4.30 -22.18
C MET A 220 2.22 3.47 -22.43
N GLY A 221 2.04 2.32 -23.09
CA GLY A 221 2.94 1.78 -24.11
C GLY A 221 4.18 0.98 -23.67
N GLY A 222 4.17 -0.34 -23.90
CA GLY A 222 5.43 -1.09 -24.04
C GLY A 222 5.43 -2.59 -23.76
N MET A 223 4.67 -3.37 -24.54
CA MET A 223 5.05 -4.71 -25.02
C MET A 223 5.42 -5.81 -24.00
N MET A 224 4.41 -6.52 -23.46
CA MET A 224 4.49 -7.98 -23.34
C MET A 224 3.09 -8.58 -23.38
N SER A 225 2.78 -9.25 -24.49
CA SER A 225 1.52 -9.95 -24.74
C SER A 225 1.40 -11.19 -23.86
N THR A 226 0.41 -11.21 -22.97
CA THR A 226 -0.26 -12.42 -22.51
C THR A 226 -1.37 -12.77 -23.50
N LEU A 227 -1.26 -13.92 -24.16
CA LEU A 227 -2.40 -14.69 -24.62
C LEU A 227 -2.00 -16.16 -24.64
N GLY A 228 -2.69 -16.96 -23.84
CA GLY A 228 -2.44 -18.39 -23.73
C GLY A 228 -2.94 -19.19 -24.93
N THR A 229 -2.81 -20.51 -24.76
CA THR A 229 -3.52 -21.62 -25.40
C THR A 229 -2.74 -22.53 -26.39
N VAL A 230 -2.69 -23.80 -25.98
CA VAL A 230 -2.65 -25.10 -26.72
C VAL A 230 -1.40 -25.54 -27.51
N GLY A 231 -0.85 -26.70 -27.15
CA GLY A 231 0.10 -27.48 -27.98
C GLY A 231 0.65 -28.72 -27.27
N ALA A 232 0.23 -29.91 -27.70
CA ALA A 232 0.42 -31.25 -27.13
C ALA A 232 1.86 -31.85 -27.14
N GLY A 233 2.09 -32.82 -26.24
CA GLY A 233 3.12 -33.90 -26.30
C GLY A 233 4.52 -33.42 -25.91
N TRP A 234 5.28 -34.02 -24.99
CA TRP A 234 5.68 -35.43 -24.95
C TRP A 234 5.76 -35.98 -23.52
N GLN A 235 5.22 -37.18 -23.39
CA GLN A 235 5.25 -38.04 -22.23
C GLN A 235 6.59 -38.78 -22.19
N SER A 236 7.31 -38.72 -21.07
CA SER A 236 8.22 -39.79 -20.67
C SER A 236 7.99 -40.08 -19.20
N GLY A 237 7.37 -41.23 -18.95
CA GLY A 237 7.12 -41.74 -17.62
C GLY A 237 8.37 -42.39 -17.07
N ILE A 238 8.66 -42.10 -15.80
CA ILE A 238 9.40 -43.01 -14.93
C ILE A 238 8.57 -43.14 -13.66
N LYS A 239 7.88 -44.28 -13.53
CA LYS A 239 7.43 -44.80 -12.25
C LYS A 239 8.66 -45.43 -11.59
N SER A 240 9.15 -44.84 -10.50
CA SER A 240 9.93 -45.58 -9.51
C SER A 240 9.48 -45.13 -8.12
N GLY A 241 8.74 -46.00 -7.46
CA GLY A 241 8.58 -45.95 -6.02
C GLY A 241 9.95 -46.12 -5.37
N ALA A 242 10.45 -45.06 -4.79
CA ALA A 242 11.52 -45.05 -3.80
C ALA A 242 11.31 -43.79 -2.97
N ALA A 243 11.45 -43.93 -1.65
CA ALA A 243 11.23 -42.89 -0.66
C ALA A 243 11.64 -41.49 -1.14
N SER A 244 10.74 -40.52 -1.04
CA SER A 244 11.09 -39.11 -1.09
C SER A 244 11.90 -38.79 0.16
N SER A 245 13.20 -39.10 0.18
CA SER A 245 14.13 -38.38 1.03
C SER A 245 14.05 -36.93 0.54
N ASP A 246 13.40 -36.09 1.34
CA ASP A 246 13.13 -34.69 1.04
C ASP A 246 14.43 -33.99 0.62
N LEU A 247 14.59 -33.78 -0.69
CA LEU A 247 15.80 -33.23 -1.27
C LEU A 247 15.77 -31.72 -1.04
N ASP A 248 16.49 -31.28 -0.01
CA ASP A 248 16.62 -29.87 0.34
C ASP A 248 17.49 -29.12 -0.70
N LEU A 249 16.83 -28.61 -1.73
CA LEU A 249 17.44 -27.85 -2.82
C LEU A 249 18.12 -26.55 -2.32
N ILE A 250 17.68 -26.01 -1.18
CA ILE A 250 18.30 -24.83 -0.56
C ILE A 250 19.67 -25.20 -0.01
N LYS A 251 19.78 -26.33 0.70
CA LYS A 251 21.08 -26.83 1.19
C LYS A 251 22.04 -27.15 0.04
N ILE A 252 21.56 -27.71 -1.05
CA ILE A 252 22.37 -27.98 -2.25
C ILE A 252 22.86 -26.66 -2.88
N GLY A 253 21.99 -25.65 -2.99
CA GLY A 253 22.36 -24.32 -3.47
C GLY A 253 23.38 -23.62 -2.56
N GLN A 254 23.19 -23.68 -1.25
CA GLN A 254 24.13 -23.13 -0.27
C GLN A 254 25.49 -23.83 -0.31
N ALA A 255 25.52 -25.16 -0.44
CA ALA A 255 26.76 -25.92 -0.57
C ALA A 255 27.52 -25.52 -1.84
N ARG A 256 26.81 -25.37 -2.97
CA ARG A 256 27.40 -24.90 -4.22
C ARG A 256 27.97 -23.48 -4.11
N ASN A 257 27.25 -22.57 -3.47
CA ASN A 257 27.73 -21.20 -3.25
C ASN A 257 28.98 -21.17 -2.37
N LYS A 258 29.05 -22.00 -1.31
CA LYS A 258 30.27 -22.12 -0.49
C LYS A 258 31.46 -22.66 -1.29
N ILE A 259 31.24 -23.64 -2.17
CA ILE A 259 32.31 -24.16 -3.04
C ILE A 259 32.79 -23.09 -4.02
N MET A 260 31.87 -22.30 -4.57
CA MET A 260 32.21 -21.18 -5.44
C MET A 260 33.02 -20.12 -4.67
N ASP A 261 32.60 -19.78 -3.46
CA ASP A 261 33.31 -18.83 -2.58
C ASP A 261 34.72 -19.33 -2.24
N ILE A 262 34.89 -20.62 -1.94
CA ILE A 262 36.21 -21.24 -1.73
C ILE A 262 37.09 -21.10 -2.98
N LYS A 263 36.55 -21.37 -4.17
CA LYS A 263 37.29 -21.22 -5.43
C LYS A 263 37.65 -19.76 -5.73
N LEU A 264 36.74 -18.83 -5.43
CA LEU A 264 36.99 -17.40 -5.58
C LEU A 264 38.06 -16.92 -4.60
N ASN A 265 38.03 -17.37 -3.34
CA ASN A 265 39.07 -17.07 -2.35
C ASN A 265 40.42 -17.65 -2.77
N GLN A 266 40.47 -18.88 -3.28
CA GLN A 266 41.71 -19.47 -3.80
C GLN A 266 42.33 -18.66 -4.95
N VAL A 267 41.49 -18.12 -5.84
CA VAL A 267 41.93 -17.21 -6.91
C VAL A 267 42.32 -15.85 -6.33
N SER A 268 41.57 -15.34 -5.36
CA SER A 268 41.81 -14.05 -4.69
C SER A 268 43.13 -14.06 -3.90
N ASP A 269 43.52 -15.18 -3.30
CA ASP A 269 44.79 -15.34 -2.58
C ASP A 269 46.01 -15.20 -3.51
N SER A 270 45.83 -15.47 -4.81
CA SER A 270 46.85 -15.25 -5.83
C SER A 270 46.92 -13.79 -6.28
N VAL A 271 45.92 -12.97 -5.94
CA VAL A 271 45.86 -11.54 -6.28
C VAL A 271 46.51 -10.73 -5.15
N THR A 272 47.80 -10.47 -5.30
CA THR A 272 48.53 -9.56 -4.40
C THR A 272 48.12 -8.10 -4.62
N GLY A 273 48.11 -7.29 -3.56
CA GLY A 273 47.79 -5.85 -3.64
C GLY A 273 46.35 -5.46 -3.28
N GLN A 274 45.53 -6.40 -2.81
CA GLN A 274 44.24 -6.07 -2.23
C GLN A 274 44.44 -5.38 -0.86
N THR A 275 43.76 -4.24 -0.66
CA THR A 275 43.81 -3.52 0.62
C THR A 275 42.52 -3.80 1.39
N VAL A 276 42.65 -4.41 2.57
CA VAL A 276 41.56 -4.57 3.54
C VAL A 276 41.95 -3.81 4.79
N VAL A 277 41.16 -2.80 5.13
CA VAL A 277 41.29 -2.10 6.39
C VAL A 277 40.57 -2.90 7.47
N ASP A 278 41.22 -3.13 8.62
CA ASP A 278 40.54 -3.74 9.77
C ASP A 278 39.43 -2.81 10.26
N PRO A 279 38.15 -3.18 10.17
CA PRO A 279 37.05 -2.31 10.60
C PRO A 279 37.13 -1.99 12.09
N LYS A 280 37.68 -2.88 12.93
CA LYS A 280 37.79 -2.63 14.37
C LYS A 280 38.94 -1.68 14.67
N GLY A 281 40.10 -1.88 14.06
CA GLY A 281 41.23 -0.95 14.12
C GLY A 281 40.85 0.44 13.61
N TYR A 282 40.14 0.51 12.48
CA TYR A 282 39.68 1.77 11.89
C TYR A 282 38.71 2.52 12.80
N LEU A 283 37.74 1.82 13.39
CA LEU A 283 36.82 2.44 14.36
C LEU A 283 37.53 2.90 15.63
N THR A 284 38.55 2.18 16.07
CA THR A 284 39.35 2.56 17.25
C THR A 284 40.17 3.82 16.95
N ASP A 285 40.77 3.90 15.77
CA ASP A 285 41.51 5.07 15.29
C ASP A 285 40.58 6.29 15.15
N LEU A 286 39.41 6.11 14.53
CA LEU A 286 38.40 7.16 14.43
C LEU A 286 37.94 7.67 15.80
N GLN A 287 37.75 6.79 16.77
CA GLN A 287 37.37 7.16 18.13
C GLN A 287 38.48 7.98 18.83
N SER A 288 39.75 7.68 18.53
CA SER A 288 40.90 8.41 19.06
C SER A 288 41.06 9.81 18.45
N MET A 289 40.52 10.03 17.24
CA MET A 289 40.56 11.33 16.56
C MET A 289 39.45 12.31 16.99
N ILE A 290 38.47 11.88 17.79
CA ILE A 290 37.40 12.75 18.25
C ILE A 290 38.01 13.78 19.23
N PRO A 291 37.95 15.09 18.92
CA PRO A 291 38.44 16.12 19.84
C PRO A 291 37.69 16.03 21.16
N THR A 292 38.42 15.88 22.27
CA THR A 292 37.86 15.79 23.63
C THR A 292 37.27 17.11 24.14
N TYR A 293 37.48 18.21 23.40
CA TYR A 293 36.92 19.53 23.69
C TYR A 293 35.48 19.63 23.18
N GLY A 294 34.55 19.18 24.01
CA GLY A 294 33.10 19.22 23.76
C GLY A 294 32.50 20.60 24.02
N GLY A 295 32.59 21.50 23.04
CA GLY A 295 31.70 22.66 22.96
C GLY A 295 30.53 22.37 22.01
N ASP A 296 29.31 22.76 22.38
CA ASP A 296 28.15 22.62 21.49
C ASP A 296 28.41 23.37 20.18
N ILE A 297 28.34 22.64 19.05
CA ILE A 297 28.61 23.20 17.71
C ILE A 297 27.72 24.41 17.39
N SER A 298 26.50 24.45 17.95
CA SER A 298 25.56 25.56 17.84
C SER A 298 26.08 26.81 18.55
N ASP A 299 26.63 26.67 19.75
CA ASP A 299 27.18 27.77 20.52
C ASP A 299 28.52 28.26 19.96
N ILE A 300 29.31 27.37 19.36
CA ILE A 300 30.50 27.75 18.56
C ILE A 300 30.09 28.62 17.36
N LYS A 301 29.02 28.25 16.64
CA LYS A 301 28.50 29.03 15.51
C LYS A 301 28.02 30.42 15.98
N LYS A 302 27.31 30.50 17.12
CA LYS A 302 26.89 31.79 17.73
C LYS A 302 28.08 32.63 18.18
N ALA A 303 29.05 32.03 18.87
CA ALA A 303 30.27 32.71 19.33
C ALA A 303 31.07 33.27 18.15
N ARG A 304 31.17 32.54 17.04
CA ARG A 304 31.81 33.01 15.80
C ARG A 304 31.10 34.25 15.23
N MET A 305 29.77 34.26 15.25
CA MET A 305 28.97 35.41 14.77
C MET A 305 29.15 36.62 15.69
N LEU A 306 29.11 36.42 17.00
CA LEU A 306 29.32 37.47 17.99
C LEU A 306 30.71 38.07 17.84
N LEU A 307 31.76 37.24 17.84
CA LEU A 307 33.14 37.71 17.72
C LEU A 307 33.42 38.35 16.35
N LYS A 308 32.70 37.92 15.29
CA LYS A 308 32.70 38.61 13.99
C LYS A 308 32.12 40.02 14.08
N SER A 309 30.97 40.18 14.70
CA SER A 309 30.39 41.50 14.92
C SER A 309 31.30 42.38 15.78
N VAL A 310 31.94 41.82 16.82
CA VAL A 310 32.86 42.57 17.70
C VAL A 310 34.11 43.07 16.96
N ARG A 311 34.73 42.26 16.09
CA ARG A 311 35.91 42.70 15.31
C ARG A 311 35.57 43.73 14.23
N GLU A 312 34.40 43.60 13.58
CA GLU A 312 33.95 44.53 12.53
C GLU A 312 33.56 45.90 13.12
N THR A 313 32.92 45.89 14.29
CA THR A 313 32.55 47.13 14.99
C THR A 313 33.76 47.80 15.65
N ASN A 314 34.72 47.03 16.16
CA ASN A 314 35.89 47.54 16.86
C ASN A 314 37.22 46.97 16.32
N PRO A 315 37.70 47.43 15.13
CA PRO A 315 38.95 46.93 14.54
C PRO A 315 40.20 47.19 15.39
N LYS A 316 40.18 48.22 16.24
CA LYS A 316 41.30 48.62 17.11
C LYS A 316 41.33 47.89 18.46
N HIS A 317 40.42 46.94 18.72
CA HIS A 317 40.34 46.24 20.01
C HIS A 317 41.13 44.91 19.99
N PRO A 318 42.33 44.83 20.61
CA PRO A 318 43.18 43.65 20.54
C PRO A 318 42.56 42.35 21.06
N PRO A 319 41.85 42.32 22.21
CA PRO A 319 41.25 41.09 22.71
C PRO A 319 40.17 40.49 21.80
N ALA A 320 39.55 41.28 20.93
CA ALA A 320 38.54 40.76 19.99
C ALA A 320 39.16 39.83 18.94
N TRP A 321 40.32 40.22 18.41
CA TRP A 321 41.08 39.43 17.44
C TRP A 321 41.66 38.17 18.10
N VAL A 322 42.21 38.31 19.32
CA VAL A 322 42.74 37.18 20.11
C VAL A 322 41.64 36.18 20.47
N ALA A 323 40.49 36.63 20.98
CA ALA A 323 39.37 35.75 21.30
C ALA A 323 38.81 35.03 20.07
N SER A 324 38.73 35.72 18.93
CA SER A 324 38.26 35.11 17.68
C SER A 324 39.20 34.01 17.19
N ALA A 325 40.51 34.21 17.31
CA ALA A 325 41.49 33.23 16.88
C ALA A 325 41.57 32.03 17.81
N ARG A 326 41.49 32.26 19.13
CA ARG A 326 41.40 31.18 20.13
C ARG A 326 40.15 30.33 19.93
N LEU A 327 39.03 30.94 19.54
CA LEU A 327 37.82 30.17 19.20
C LEU A 327 38.06 29.24 18.01
N GLU A 328 38.69 29.71 16.93
CA GLU A 328 38.97 28.86 15.76
C GLU A 328 40.06 27.81 16.02
N GLU A 329 41.00 28.07 16.93
CA GLU A 329 41.97 27.09 17.39
C GLU A 329 41.29 25.94 18.14
N VAL A 330 40.40 26.23 19.10
CA VAL A 330 39.65 25.22 19.85
C VAL A 330 38.78 24.36 18.94
N VAL A 331 38.27 24.94 17.85
CA VAL A 331 37.49 24.23 16.82
C VAL A 331 38.36 23.37 15.88
N GLY A 332 39.69 23.52 15.94
CA GLY A 332 40.64 22.80 15.09
C GLY A 332 40.91 23.46 13.72
N LYS A 333 40.38 24.66 13.46
CA LYS A 333 40.59 25.41 12.22
C LYS A 333 41.80 26.34 12.32
N LEU A 334 42.97 25.75 12.54
CA LEU A 334 44.23 26.49 12.77
C LEU A 334 44.57 27.48 11.64
N GLN A 335 44.31 27.13 10.38
CA GLN A 335 44.63 28.03 9.27
C GLN A 335 43.76 29.29 9.27
N VAL A 336 42.48 29.20 9.66
CA VAL A 336 41.60 30.36 9.77
C VAL A 336 42.02 31.23 10.95
N ALA A 337 42.38 30.62 12.08
CA ALA A 337 42.90 31.33 13.25
C ALA A 337 44.17 32.14 12.91
N ARG A 338 45.11 31.54 12.17
CA ARG A 338 46.35 32.19 11.71
C ARG A 338 46.06 33.41 10.84
N ASN A 339 45.21 33.26 9.82
CA ASN A 339 44.86 34.35 8.92
C ASN A 339 44.20 35.51 9.68
N LEU A 340 43.30 35.19 10.63
CA LEU A 340 42.57 36.18 11.40
C LEU A 340 43.46 36.97 12.37
N ILE A 341 44.46 36.34 12.97
CA ILE A 341 45.44 37.06 13.81
C ILE A 341 46.37 37.93 12.98
N MET A 342 46.78 37.48 11.80
CA MET A 342 47.60 38.32 10.91
C MET A 342 46.84 39.59 10.49
N GLU A 343 45.55 39.47 10.15
CA GLU A 343 44.67 40.62 9.90
C GLU A 343 44.57 41.53 11.16
N GLY A 344 44.43 40.93 12.35
CA GLY A 344 44.45 41.64 13.62
C GLY A 344 45.76 42.41 13.89
N CYS A 345 46.91 41.84 13.56
CA CYS A 345 48.23 42.48 13.68
C CYS A 345 48.36 43.69 12.75
N ASP A 346 47.81 43.61 11.54
CA ASP A 346 47.84 44.73 10.58
C ASP A 346 46.96 45.91 11.03
N HIS A 347 45.78 45.61 11.59
CA HIS A 347 44.89 46.62 12.14
C HIS A 347 45.40 47.23 13.46
N ASN A 348 46.08 46.44 14.29
CA ASN A 348 46.59 46.88 15.59
C ASN A 348 48.08 46.56 15.79
N LYS A 349 48.92 47.44 15.26
CA LYS A 349 50.39 47.33 15.33
C LYS A 349 50.98 47.65 16.70
N LYS A 350 50.19 48.23 17.63
CA LYS A 350 50.67 48.74 18.93
C LYS A 350 50.44 47.78 20.10
N SER A 351 49.72 46.68 19.89
CA SER A 351 49.38 45.74 20.96
C SER A 351 50.34 44.56 21.01
N GLU A 352 51.01 44.36 22.14
CA GLU A 352 51.90 43.23 22.39
C GLU A 352 51.15 41.88 22.37
N ASP A 353 49.97 41.80 22.98
CA ASP A 353 49.26 40.53 23.17
C ASP A 353 48.81 39.86 21.86
N ILE A 354 48.49 40.64 20.81
CA ILE A 354 48.15 40.06 19.50
C ILE A 354 49.40 39.45 18.86
N TRP A 355 50.55 40.13 18.92
CA TRP A 355 51.80 39.64 18.36
C TRP A 355 52.27 38.35 19.05
N LEU A 356 52.13 38.27 20.38
CA LEU A 356 52.46 37.05 21.13
C LEU A 356 51.55 35.88 20.74
N GLU A 357 50.25 36.14 20.59
CA GLU A 357 49.30 35.13 20.13
C GLU A 357 49.57 34.69 18.68
N ALA A 358 50.00 35.63 17.82
CA ALA A 358 50.40 35.33 16.44
C ALA A 358 51.59 34.38 16.40
N VAL A 359 52.61 34.62 17.22
CA VAL A 359 53.80 33.78 17.31
C VAL A 359 53.45 32.38 17.82
N ARG A 360 52.50 32.27 18.76
CA ARG A 360 52.04 30.98 19.31
C ARG A 360 51.30 30.11 18.29
N LEU A 361 50.47 30.71 17.43
CA LEU A 361 49.61 29.98 16.49
C LEU A 361 50.33 29.55 15.20
N HIS A 362 51.46 30.18 14.87
CA HIS A 362 52.20 29.92 13.65
C HIS A 362 53.32 28.89 13.86
N PRO A 363 53.67 28.08 12.84
CA PRO A 363 54.84 27.22 12.86
C PRO A 363 56.14 27.98 13.17
N PRO A 364 57.16 27.31 13.73
CA PRO A 364 58.39 27.96 14.23
C PRO A 364 59.21 28.67 13.14
N GLU A 365 59.04 28.32 11.86
CA GLU A 365 59.76 29.00 10.78
C GLU A 365 59.11 30.32 10.36
N THR A 366 57.77 30.39 10.37
CA THR A 366 57.04 31.62 10.08
C THR A 366 56.91 32.52 11.31
N SER A 367 57.01 31.97 12.51
CA SER A 367 56.96 32.75 13.74
C SER A 367 58.17 33.71 13.86
N LYS A 368 59.37 33.32 13.39
CA LYS A 368 60.57 34.18 13.39
C LYS A 368 60.38 35.46 12.57
N SER A 369 59.73 35.38 11.40
CA SER A 369 59.45 36.56 10.59
C SER A 369 58.37 37.45 11.21
N ILE A 370 57.39 36.85 11.88
CA ILE A 370 56.36 37.56 12.65
C ILE A 370 56.98 38.28 13.87
N VAL A 371 57.90 37.65 14.60
CA VAL A 371 58.65 38.29 15.70
C VAL A 371 59.47 39.47 15.17
N ALA A 372 60.16 39.33 14.03
CA ALA A 372 60.91 40.42 13.42
C ALA A 372 60.00 41.61 13.05
N ALA A 373 58.79 41.35 12.55
CA ALA A 373 57.78 42.38 12.28
C ALA A 373 57.25 43.01 13.59
N ALA A 374 57.05 42.20 14.63
CA ALA A 374 56.59 42.64 15.95
C ALA A 374 57.60 43.59 16.61
N VAL A 375 58.89 43.23 16.67
CA VAL A 375 59.98 44.06 17.23
C VAL A 375 60.12 45.39 16.49
N ARG A 376 59.90 45.41 15.16
CA ARG A 376 59.91 46.64 14.37
C ARG A 376 58.77 47.60 14.75
N SER A 377 57.62 47.06 15.15
CA SER A 377 56.46 47.84 15.58
C SER A 377 56.49 48.22 17.06
N LEU A 378 57.10 47.38 17.91
CA LEU A 378 57.17 47.52 19.36
C LEU A 378 58.60 47.26 19.88
N PRO A 379 59.52 48.24 19.73
CA PRO A 379 60.93 48.05 20.09
C PRO A 379 61.19 47.93 21.59
N HIS A 380 60.28 48.44 22.43
CA HIS A 380 60.42 48.48 23.90
C HIS A 380 59.67 47.34 24.62
N SER A 381 59.08 46.39 23.90
CA SER A 381 58.28 45.30 24.49
C SER A 381 59.15 44.15 24.94
N VAL A 382 59.29 43.96 26.26
CA VAL A 382 60.16 42.92 26.84
C VAL A 382 59.67 41.50 26.57
N ARG A 383 58.36 41.26 26.37
CA ARG A 383 57.85 39.89 26.16
C ARG A 383 57.99 39.42 24.70
N ILE A 384 58.20 40.35 23.76
CA ILE A 384 58.42 40.05 22.33
C ILE A 384 59.90 39.71 22.08
N TRP A 385 60.81 40.38 22.79
CA TRP A 385 62.23 40.04 22.88
C TRP A 385 62.44 38.74 23.66
#